data_AF-A0A497QE74-F1
#
_entry.id   AF-A0A497QE74-F1
#
_cell.length_a   1.000
_cell.length_b   1.000
_cell.length_c   1.000
_cell.angle_alpha   90.00
_cell.angle_beta   90.00
_cell.angle_gamma   90.00
#
_symmetry.space_group_name_H-M   'P 1'
#
loop_
_entity.id
_entity.type
_entity.pdbx_description
1 polymer ?
#
loop_
_entity_poly.entity_id
_entity_poly.type
_entity_poly.pdbx_seq_one_letter_code
_entity_poly.pdbx_strand_id
1 'polypeptide(L)'
;VPIDYKFYVYHSVVRFIEVHTKRYINHIQNIYTRNWEKLDVIIGEPTSDEYDPKPDNLDELIAISEKLGEEVDFVRVDLFTVDDDIYFGELTLTSGSGTAKFVPEEYDMIFGQYW
;
A
#
# COMPACT_ATOMS: atom_id res chain seq x y z
N VAL A 1 -4.37 -11.83 -12.56
CA VAL A 1 -3.49 -10.64 -12.39
C VAL A 1 -2.69 -10.89 -11.15
N PRO A 2 -1.37 -10.65 -11.17
CA PRO A 2 -0.56 -10.69 -9.96
C PRO A 2 -1.16 -9.79 -8.87
N ILE A 3 -0.90 -10.11 -7.61
CA ILE A 3 -1.27 -9.22 -6.51
C ILE A 3 -0.40 -7.96 -6.63
N ASP A 4 -1.03 -6.78 -6.57
CA ASP A 4 -0.38 -5.47 -6.64
C ASP A 4 -0.33 -4.88 -5.23
N TYR A 5 0.88 -4.70 -4.72
CA TYR A 5 1.18 -4.13 -3.42
C TYR A 5 1.65 -2.69 -3.60
N LYS A 6 1.06 -1.77 -2.84
CA LYS A 6 1.48 -0.38 -2.82
C LYS A 6 1.91 0.01 -1.42
N PHE A 7 3.19 0.33 -1.29
CA PHE A 7 3.82 0.64 -0.01
C PHE A 7 3.88 2.14 0.18
N TYR A 8 3.26 2.64 1.23
CA TYR A 8 3.32 4.05 1.61
C TYR A 8 4.55 4.24 2.49
N VAL A 9 5.59 4.81 1.91
CA VAL A 9 6.89 5.06 2.54
C VAL A 9 6.94 6.51 2.99
N TYR A 10 7.09 6.73 4.30
CA TYR A 10 7.24 8.05 4.91
C TYR A 10 8.58 8.12 5.59
N HIS A 11 9.43 9.07 5.20
CA HIS A 11 10.80 9.22 5.70
C HIS A 11 11.54 7.87 5.75
N SER A 12 11.55 7.17 4.62
CA SER A 12 12.17 5.84 4.45
C SER A 12 11.57 4.70 5.27
N VAL A 13 10.39 4.88 5.89
CA VAL A 13 9.71 3.83 6.66
C VAL A 13 8.37 3.49 6.03
N VAL A 14 8.15 2.21 5.72
CA VAL A 14 6.82 1.74 5.30
C VAL A 14 5.86 1.86 6.49
N ARG A 15 4.78 2.63 6.32
CA ARG A 15 3.72 2.76 7.34
C ARG A 15 2.50 1.93 7.00
N PHE A 16 2.12 1.95 5.73
CA PHE A 16 0.92 1.30 5.23
C PHE A 16 1.20 0.50 3.97
N ILE A 17 0.44 -0.56 3.79
CA ILE A 17 0.50 -1.45 2.63
C ILE A 17 -0.90 -1.59 2.08
N GLU A 18 -1.10 -1.13 0.86
CA GLU A 18 -2.35 -1.25 0.12
C GLU A 18 -2.25 -2.45 -0.81
N VAL A 19 -3.26 -3.32 -0.77
CA VAL A 19 -3.31 -4.57 -1.54
C VAL A 19 -4.51 -4.53 -2.46
N HIS A 20 -4.26 -4.64 -3.76
CA HIS A 20 -5.33 -4.72 -4.75
C HIS A 20 -5.51 -6.15 -5.22
N THR A 21 -6.73 -6.66 -5.05
CA THR A 21 -7.14 -7.97 -5.59
C THR A 21 -8.34 -7.81 -6.50
N LYS A 22 -8.60 -8.85 -7.31
CA LYS A 22 -9.78 -8.92 -8.19
C LYS A 22 -9.94 -7.73 -9.15
N ARG A 23 -8.82 -7.12 -9.58
CA ARG A 23 -8.70 -5.91 -10.44
C ARG A 23 -9.68 -5.79 -11.62
N TYR A 24 -10.13 -6.89 -12.21
CA TYR A 24 -11.04 -6.86 -13.37
C TYR A 24 -12.52 -7.10 -13.03
N ILE A 25 -12.83 -7.73 -11.90
CA ILE A 25 -14.20 -8.09 -11.51
C ILE A 25 -14.30 -7.96 -9.99
N ASN A 26 -15.07 -6.97 -9.51
CA ASN A 26 -15.19 -6.65 -8.08
C ASN A 26 -13.83 -6.34 -7.46
N HIS A 27 -13.16 -5.29 -7.97
CA HIS A 27 -11.88 -4.83 -7.43
C HIS A 27 -12.03 -4.52 -5.94
N ILE A 28 -11.17 -5.15 -5.14
CA ILE A 28 -11.07 -4.96 -3.70
C ILE A 28 -9.74 -4.30 -3.39
N GLN A 29 -9.77 -3.33 -2.49
CA GLN A 29 -8.61 -2.67 -1.94
C GLN A 29 -8.64 -2.76 -0.41
N ASN A 30 -7.72 -3.54 0.15
CA ASN A 30 -7.52 -3.62 1.59
C ASN A 30 -6.23 -2.86 1.96
N ILE A 31 -6.19 -2.35 3.19
CA ILE A 31 -5.03 -1.63 3.72
C ILE A 31 -4.56 -2.31 5.00
N TYR A 32 -3.25 -2.43 5.12
CA TYR A 32 -2.58 -3.03 6.26
C TYR A 32 -1.55 -2.09 6.85
N THR A 33 -1.26 -2.26 8.14
CA THR A 33 -0.04 -1.73 8.74
C THR A 33 1.18 -2.46 8.19
N ARG A 34 2.37 -1.90 8.44
CA ARG A 34 3.66 -2.57 8.19
C ARG A 34 3.73 -4.01 8.73
N ASN A 35 3.01 -4.30 9.84
CA ASN A 35 3.02 -5.60 10.50
C ASN A 35 1.94 -6.56 9.98
N TRP A 36 1.28 -6.23 8.86
CA TRP A 36 0.19 -7.01 8.28
C TRP A 36 -1.09 -7.03 9.13
N GLU A 37 -1.33 -5.98 9.91
CA GLU A 37 -2.61 -5.80 10.62
C GLU A 37 -3.56 -5.00 9.72
N LYS A 38 -4.74 -5.57 9.44
CA LYS A 38 -5.71 -4.93 8.55
C LYS A 38 -6.34 -3.71 9.21
N LEU A 39 -6.48 -2.64 8.45
CA LEU A 39 -7.14 -1.40 8.85
C LEU A 39 -8.56 -1.35 8.28
N ASP A 40 -9.50 -0.85 9.08
CA ASP A 40 -10.89 -0.65 8.67
C ASP A 40 -11.05 0.72 8.00
N VAL A 41 -10.46 0.84 6.80
CA VAL A 41 -10.43 2.07 6.02
C VAL A 41 -10.68 1.80 4.55
N ILE A 42 -11.41 2.71 3.92
CA ILE A 42 -11.66 2.78 2.49
C ILE A 42 -10.93 4.00 1.92
N ILE A 43 -10.17 3.80 0.83
CA ILE A 43 -9.55 4.88 0.05
C ILE A 43 -9.93 4.72 -1.42
N GLY A 44 -11.02 5.37 -1.85
CA GLY A 44 -11.46 5.37 -3.25
C GLY A 44 -12.17 4.09 -3.72
N GLU A 45 -11.65 2.90 -3.39
CA GLU A 45 -12.19 1.60 -3.82
C GLU A 45 -12.81 0.79 -2.67
N PRO A 46 -13.78 -0.09 -2.94
CA PRO A 46 -14.37 -0.96 -1.91
C PRO A 46 -13.34 -1.86 -1.23
N THR A 47 -13.53 -2.04 0.08
CA THR A 47 -12.79 -3.02 0.90
C THR A 47 -13.56 -4.35 1.00
N SER A 48 -12.89 -5.39 1.47
CA SER A 48 -13.52 -6.67 1.86
C SER A 48 -13.43 -6.84 3.37
N ASP A 49 -14.21 -7.72 3.98
CA ASP A 49 -13.93 -8.19 5.35
C ASP A 49 -12.86 -9.28 5.36
N GLU A 50 -12.66 -9.98 4.23
CA GLU A 50 -11.67 -11.04 4.08
C GLU A 50 -10.23 -10.49 4.14
N TYR A 51 -9.34 -11.22 4.80
CA TYR A 51 -7.91 -10.91 4.84
C TYR A 51 -7.23 -11.46 3.58
N ASP A 52 -6.33 -10.65 3.01
CA ASP A 52 -5.43 -11.10 1.96
C ASP A 52 -4.35 -12.01 2.56
N PRO A 53 -3.90 -13.04 1.81
CA PRO A 53 -2.78 -13.85 2.24
C PRO A 53 -1.54 -12.96 2.40
N LYS A 54 -0.89 -13.05 3.56
CA LYS A 54 0.40 -12.40 3.79
C LYS A 54 1.43 -12.98 2.80
N PRO A 55 2.15 -12.13 2.02
CA PRO A 55 3.20 -12.63 1.14
C PRO A 55 4.37 -13.18 1.96
N ASP A 56 4.93 -14.31 1.53
CA ASP A 56 6.07 -14.95 2.19
C ASP A 56 7.32 -14.06 2.15
N ASN A 57 7.46 -13.24 1.10
CA ASN A 57 8.54 -12.28 0.90
C ASN A 57 8.20 -10.85 1.39
N LEU A 58 7.26 -10.68 2.33
CA LEU A 58 6.85 -9.36 2.83
C LEU A 58 8.04 -8.50 3.29
N ASP A 59 8.97 -9.07 4.04
CA ASP A 59 10.11 -8.34 4.60
C ASP A 59 11.03 -7.80 3.49
N GLU A 60 11.16 -8.55 2.39
CA GLU A 60 11.94 -8.12 1.22
C GLU A 60 11.23 -7.01 0.43
N LEU A 61 9.92 -7.13 0.24
CA LEU A 61 9.09 -6.07 -0.37
C LEU A 61 9.17 -4.76 0.42
N ILE A 62 9.13 -4.84 1.75
CA ILE A 62 9.30 -3.69 2.65
C ILE A 62 10.71 -3.10 2.47
N ALA A 63 11.76 -3.92 2.55
CA ALA A 63 13.14 -3.45 2.44
C ALA A 63 13.41 -2.74 1.09
N ILE A 64 12.90 -3.29 -0.01
CA ILE A 64 12.99 -2.67 -1.35
C ILE A 64 12.24 -1.34 -1.37
N SER A 65 11.03 -1.28 -0.81
CA SER A 65 10.22 -0.06 -0.79
C SER A 65 10.87 1.04 0.05
N GLU A 66 11.34 0.71 1.25
CA GLU A 66 12.07 1.64 2.13
C GLU A 66 13.33 2.17 1.43
N LYS A 67 14.07 1.28 0.71
CA LYS A 67 15.26 1.67 -0.06
C LYS A 67 14.94 2.64 -1.20
N LEU A 68 13.84 2.42 -1.91
CA LEU A 68 13.40 3.29 -3.01
C LEU A 68 12.89 4.66 -2.52
N GLY A 69 12.47 4.77 -1.25
CA GLY A 69 11.99 6.00 -0.63
C GLY A 69 12.99 6.73 0.26
N GLU A 70 14.29 6.42 0.19
CA GLU A 70 15.31 7.00 1.10
C GLU A 70 15.45 8.53 1.00
N GLU A 71 15.25 9.12 -0.19
CA GLU A 71 15.59 10.52 -0.47
C GLU A 71 14.36 11.45 -0.58
N VAL A 72 13.19 10.99 -0.16
CA VAL A 72 11.91 11.72 -0.24
C VAL A 72 11.13 11.63 1.07
N ASP A 73 10.39 12.68 1.41
CA ASP A 73 9.56 12.69 2.63
C ASP A 73 8.43 11.67 2.55
N PHE A 74 7.84 11.52 1.36
CA PHE A 74 6.79 10.55 1.07
C PHE A 74 6.92 10.01 -0.35
N VAL A 75 6.72 8.70 -0.50
CA VAL A 75 6.48 8.05 -1.79
C VAL A 75 5.64 6.81 -1.61
N ARG A 76 4.70 6.60 -2.53
CA ARG A 76 4.06 5.29 -2.71
C ARG A 76 4.87 4.48 -3.72
N VAL A 77 5.32 3.30 -3.30
CA VAL A 77 6.09 2.36 -4.13
C VAL A 77 5.19 1.20 -4.52
N ASP A 78 5.02 0.99 -5.83
CA ASP A 78 4.18 -0.09 -6.34
C ASP A 78 5.06 -1.28 -6.72
N LEU A 79 4.82 -2.44 -6.11
CA LEU A 79 5.53 -3.69 -6.35
C LEU A 79 4.52 -4.82 -6.62
N PHE A 80 4.92 -5.78 -7.45
CA PHE A 80 4.13 -7.00 -7.66
C PHE A 80 5.02 -8.24 -7.59
N THR A 81 4.43 -9.35 -7.18
CA THR A 81 5.12 -10.64 -7.02
C THR A 81 4.63 -11.66 -8.04
N VAL A 82 5.55 -12.32 -8.73
CA VAL A 82 5.26 -13.45 -9.64
C VAL A 82 6.30 -14.54 -9.37
N ASP A 83 5.87 -15.73 -8.95
CA ASP A 83 6.76 -16.86 -8.65
C ASP A 83 7.92 -16.46 -7.71
N ASP A 84 7.60 -15.75 -6.62
CA ASP A 84 8.53 -15.19 -5.62
C ASP A 84 9.44 -14.05 -6.10
N ASP A 85 9.53 -13.80 -7.41
CA ASP A 85 10.26 -12.65 -7.94
C ASP A 85 9.47 -11.36 -7.71
N ILE A 86 10.19 -10.32 -7.27
CA ILE A 86 9.65 -8.98 -7.01
C ILE A 86 9.94 -8.08 -8.21
N TYR A 87 8.90 -7.41 -8.67
CA TYR A 87 8.98 -6.51 -9.81
C TYR A 87 8.52 -5.10 -9.42
N PHE A 88 9.25 -4.12 -9.91
CA PHE A 88 8.91 -2.70 -9.76
C PHE A 88 7.81 -2.29 -10.74
N GLY A 89 6.80 -1.57 -10.23
CA GLY A 89 5.74 -0.95 -11.01
C GLY A 89 5.99 0.54 -11.23
N GLU A 90 5.82 1.34 -10.18
CA GLU A 90 5.95 2.81 -10.23
C GLU A 90 6.33 3.42 -8.88
N LEU A 91 6.79 4.68 -8.92
CA LEU A 91 6.93 5.56 -7.77
C LEU A 91 5.95 6.73 -7.93
N THR A 92 5.11 6.95 -6.92
CA THR A 92 4.11 8.02 -6.92
C THR A 92 4.31 8.94 -5.72
N LEU A 93 4.73 10.19 -5.97
CA LEU A 93 4.96 11.21 -4.93
C LEU A 93 3.66 11.90 -4.47
N THR A 94 2.59 11.80 -5.25
CA THR A 94 1.28 12.39 -4.95
C THR A 94 0.16 11.38 -5.24
N SER A 95 -0.08 10.45 -4.33
CA SER A 95 -1.12 9.43 -4.48
C SER A 95 -2.51 10.06 -4.59
N GLY A 96 -3.31 9.61 -5.56
CA GLY A 96 -4.66 10.14 -5.81
C GLY A 96 -4.70 11.65 -6.11
N SER A 97 -3.58 12.23 -6.57
CA SER A 97 -3.40 13.68 -6.71
C SER A 97 -3.66 14.46 -5.41
N GLY A 98 -3.55 13.81 -4.24
CA GLY A 98 -3.85 14.41 -2.94
C GLY A 98 -5.35 14.64 -2.68
N THR A 99 -6.24 13.98 -3.43
CA THR A 99 -7.70 14.19 -3.33
C THR A 99 -8.48 12.93 -2.95
N ALA A 100 -7.77 11.84 -2.64
CA ALA A 100 -8.38 10.59 -2.22
C ALA A 100 -9.17 10.82 -0.92
N LYS A 101 -10.42 10.34 -0.89
CA LYS A 101 -11.26 10.42 0.31
C LYS A 101 -11.07 9.18 1.15
N PHE A 102 -10.78 9.38 2.42
CA PHE A 102 -10.71 8.34 3.43
C PHE A 102 -12.08 8.17 4.09
N VAL A 103 -12.49 6.92 4.30
CA VAL A 103 -13.67 6.58 5.11
C VAL A 103 -13.26 5.48 6.10
N PRO A 104 -13.32 5.73 7.43
CA PRO A 104 -13.71 7.00 8.08
C PRO A 104 -12.69 8.14 7.88
N GLU A 105 -13.16 9.39 8.02
CA GLU A 105 -12.35 10.61 7.76
C GLU A 105 -11.11 10.74 8.67
N GLU A 106 -11.12 10.11 9.85
CA GLU A 106 -9.97 10.13 10.77
C GLU A 106 -8.70 9.54 10.15
N TYR A 107 -8.83 8.65 9.17
CA TYR A 107 -7.68 8.07 8.49
C TYR A 107 -6.91 9.08 7.62
N ASP A 108 -7.56 10.16 7.19
CA ASP A 108 -6.86 11.26 6.49
C ASP A 108 -5.78 11.87 7.41
N MET A 109 -6.13 12.11 8.68
CA MET A 109 -5.19 12.58 9.70
C MET A 109 -4.16 11.51 10.07
N ILE A 110 -4.57 10.24 10.20
CA ILE A 110 -3.65 9.13 10.56
C ILE A 110 -2.58 8.93 9.48
N PHE A 111 -2.93 9.07 8.21
CA PHE A 111 -1.97 9.00 7.10
C PHE A 111 -1.13 10.27 7.02
N GLY A 112 -1.76 11.44 7.16
CA GLY A 112 -1.11 12.74 7.07
C GLY A 112 -0.12 13.04 8.19
N GLN A 113 -0.30 12.51 9.41
CA GLN A 113 0.59 12.80 10.56
C GLN A 113 2.05 12.34 10.37
N TYR A 114 2.32 11.49 9.37
CA TYR A 114 3.66 10.99 9.08
C TYR A 114 4.43 11.84 8.07
N TRP A 115 3.77 12.83 7.46
CA TRP A 115 4.37 13.77 6.52
C TRP A 115 4.69 15.12 7.17
#